data_AF-A0A944NZW9-F1
#
_entry.id   AF-A0A944NZW9-F1
#
_cell.length_a   1.000
_cell.length_b   1.000
_cell.length_c   1.000
_cell.angle_alpha   90.00
_cell.angle_beta   90.00
_cell.angle_gamma   90.00
#
_symmetry.space_group_name_H-M   'P 1'
#
loop_
_entity.id
_entity.type
_entity.pdbx_description
1 polymer ?
#
loop_
_entity_poly.entity_id
_entity_poly.type
_entity_poly.pdbx_seq_one_letter_code
_entity_poly.pdbx_strand_id
1 'polypeptide(L)'
;MSPFPGLASGLARRIGFKNTASMLVLAGAALIFVLPAPEGVGADTMRAGGLALFAIGFWAIGIWSIGMTAIAFFFVAAVMDVQPPAVIFSGFSSKAMWLVFGGLVIGVAVGHTGLGARMARSMVTRLGHSYLAIILGIAVVCMVLGFLMPSSMGRIVLLVPIVMALAEKMGYARGSRGHTGMVLATALITFTSAGTILPALVPGIALAGLAENLYGMTFTYGEYLKL
;
A
#
# COMPACT_ATOMS: atom_id res chain seq x y z
N MET A 1 28.64 32.97 3.91
CA MET A 1 27.62 32.65 4.93
C MET A 1 26.51 31.88 4.24
N SER A 2 26.30 30.62 4.59
CA SER A 2 25.29 29.76 3.93
C SER A 2 23.87 30.12 4.38
N PRO A 3 22.85 30.07 3.50
CA PRO A 3 21.59 30.79 3.74
C PRO A 3 20.61 30.11 4.71
N PHE A 4 20.93 28.92 5.27
CA PHE A 4 19.96 28.13 6.05
C PHE A 4 20.60 27.28 7.19
N PRO A 5 21.20 27.90 8.22
CA PRO A 5 21.86 27.18 9.32
C PRO A 5 20.92 26.27 10.14
N GLY A 6 19.63 26.60 10.27
CA GLY A 6 18.65 25.78 11.01
C GLY A 6 18.15 24.53 10.27
N LEU A 7 18.33 24.48 8.95
CA LEU A 7 17.85 23.38 8.11
C LEU A 7 18.85 22.23 8.10
N ALA A 8 20.15 22.55 8.11
CA ALA A 8 21.24 21.59 8.24
C ALA A 8 21.23 20.88 9.61
N SER A 9 20.97 21.60 10.70
CA SER A 9 20.89 21.02 12.04
C SER A 9 19.67 20.12 12.23
N GLY A 10 18.51 20.49 11.67
CA GLY A 10 17.30 19.66 11.67
C GLY A 10 17.45 18.38 10.86
N LEU A 11 18.11 18.45 9.69
CA LEU A 11 18.44 17.28 8.87
C LEU A 11 19.41 16.34 9.58
N ALA A 12 20.50 16.87 10.15
CA ALA A 12 21.47 16.10 10.92
C ALA A 12 20.81 15.37 12.11
N ARG A 13 19.90 16.05 12.82
CA ARG A 13 19.15 15.45 13.94
C ARG A 13 18.22 14.32 13.51
N ARG A 14 17.53 14.48 12.38
CA ARG A 14 16.65 13.44 11.80
C ARG A 14 17.45 12.22 11.33
N ILE A 15 18.61 12.45 10.70
CA ILE A 15 19.50 11.38 10.26
C ILE A 15 20.09 10.64 11.48
N GLY A 16 20.52 11.38 12.51
CA GLY A 16 21.01 10.81 13.77
C GLY A 16 19.97 9.91 14.43
N PHE A 17 18.72 10.36 14.54
CA PHE A 17 17.63 9.55 15.08
C PHE A 17 17.40 8.26 14.28
N LYS A 18 17.33 8.35 12.94
CA LYS A 18 17.13 7.17 12.08
C LYS A 18 18.26 6.15 12.26
N ASN A 19 19.51 6.60 12.30
CA ASN A 19 20.65 5.71 12.48
C ASN A 19 20.62 5.01 13.85
N THR A 20 20.39 5.75 14.92
CA THR A 20 20.28 5.16 16.26
C THR A 20 19.12 4.17 16.34
N ALA A 21 17.94 4.52 15.80
CA ALA A 21 16.79 3.62 15.76
C ALA A 21 17.09 2.35 14.94
N SER A 22 17.77 2.47 13.80
CA SER A 22 18.17 1.31 12.98
C SER A 22 19.16 0.41 13.71
N MET A 23 20.13 0.98 14.43
CA MET A 23 21.06 0.21 15.26
C MET A 23 20.33 -0.55 16.37
N LEU A 24 19.35 0.06 17.03
CA LEU A 24 18.53 -0.60 18.05
C LEU A 24 17.69 -1.74 17.46
N VAL A 25 17.08 -1.54 16.29
CA VAL A 25 16.32 -2.60 15.60
C VAL A 25 17.24 -3.75 15.21
N LEU A 26 18.42 -3.47 14.66
CA LEU A 26 19.39 -4.51 14.32
C LEU A 26 19.87 -5.26 15.56
N ALA A 27 20.17 -4.55 16.64
CA ALA A 27 20.57 -5.17 17.90
C ALA A 27 19.46 -6.04 18.48
N GLY A 28 18.21 -5.58 18.47
CA GLY A 28 17.06 -6.36 18.90
C GLY A 28 16.82 -7.59 18.03
N ALA A 29 16.90 -7.45 16.71
CA ALA A 29 16.75 -8.56 15.77
C ALA A 29 17.86 -9.61 15.96
N ALA A 30 19.12 -9.16 16.10
CA ALA A 30 20.26 -10.04 16.36
C ALA A 30 20.16 -10.73 17.73
N LEU A 31 19.69 -10.02 18.76
CA LEU A 31 19.48 -10.59 20.09
C LEU A 31 18.44 -11.71 20.04
N ILE A 32 17.29 -11.49 19.40
CA ILE A 32 16.27 -12.52 19.19
C ILE A 32 16.84 -13.71 18.40
N PHE A 33 17.75 -13.46 17.46
CA PHE A 33 18.37 -14.50 16.65
C PHE A 33 19.30 -15.43 17.44
N VAL A 34 19.95 -14.92 18.49
CA VAL A 34 20.98 -15.63 19.26
C VAL A 34 20.44 -16.19 20.57
N LEU A 35 19.39 -15.58 21.15
CA LEU A 35 18.83 -16.04 22.41
C LEU A 35 18.26 -17.46 22.29
N PRO A 36 18.47 -18.32 23.32
CA PRO A 36 17.85 -19.62 23.36
C PRO A 36 16.33 -19.47 23.36
N ALA A 37 15.66 -20.34 22.59
CA ALA A 37 14.22 -20.29 22.50
C ALA A 37 13.58 -20.62 23.86
N PRO A 38 12.59 -19.83 24.33
CA PRO A 38 11.83 -20.16 25.54
C PRO A 38 11.15 -21.53 25.42
N GLU A 39 10.79 -22.12 26.57
CA GLU A 39 10.05 -23.38 26.58
C GLU A 39 8.78 -23.31 25.72
N GLY A 40 8.63 -24.27 24.80
CA GLY A 40 7.51 -24.33 23.85
C GLY A 40 7.69 -23.52 22.56
N VAL A 41 8.81 -22.81 22.38
CA VAL A 41 9.11 -22.06 21.14
C VAL A 41 10.26 -22.75 20.39
N GLY A 42 10.09 -23.01 19.09
CA GLY A 42 11.16 -23.54 18.25
C GLY A 42 12.24 -22.48 17.96
N ALA A 43 13.49 -22.91 17.77
CA ALA A 43 14.58 -22.01 17.38
C ALA A 43 14.30 -21.28 16.05
N ASP A 44 13.64 -21.96 15.12
CA ASP A 44 13.23 -21.38 13.83
C ASP A 44 12.22 -20.24 14.00
N THR A 45 11.30 -20.37 14.97
CA THR A 45 10.33 -19.33 15.31
C THR A 45 11.01 -18.07 15.85
N MET A 46 12.03 -18.23 16.69
CA MET A 46 12.83 -17.11 17.18
C MET A 46 13.55 -16.40 16.03
N ARG A 47 14.23 -17.16 15.16
CA ARG A 47 14.93 -16.60 13.98
C ARG A 47 13.99 -15.86 13.04
N ALA A 48 12.80 -16.43 12.77
CA ALA A 48 11.76 -15.78 11.99
C ALA A 48 11.26 -14.49 12.66
N GLY A 49 11.11 -14.49 13.99
CA GLY A 49 10.75 -13.30 14.78
C GLY A 49 11.79 -12.20 14.70
N GLY A 50 13.08 -12.53 14.75
CA GLY A 50 14.18 -11.58 14.57
C GLY A 50 14.16 -10.92 13.19
N LEU A 51 13.94 -11.72 12.14
CA LEU A 51 13.76 -11.22 10.78
C LEU A 51 12.51 -10.33 10.63
N ALA A 52 11.40 -10.69 11.27
CA ALA A 52 10.19 -9.89 11.28
C ALA A 52 10.42 -8.53 11.96
N LEU A 53 11.09 -8.51 13.11
CA LEU A 53 11.47 -7.28 13.81
C LEU A 53 12.36 -6.39 12.93
N PHE A 54 13.34 -6.99 12.24
CA PHE A 54 14.18 -6.29 11.27
C PHE A 54 13.33 -5.61 10.18
N ALA A 55 12.47 -6.38 9.49
CA ALA A 55 11.69 -5.86 8.38
C ALA A 55 10.72 -4.74 8.82
N ILE A 56 9.95 -4.99 9.89
CA ILE A 56 8.99 -4.02 10.42
C ILE A 56 9.70 -2.76 10.90
N GLY A 57 10.80 -2.90 11.64
CA GLY A 57 11.56 -1.78 12.15
C GLY A 57 12.17 -0.92 11.02
N PHE A 58 12.75 -1.54 9.99
CA PHE A 58 13.32 -0.79 8.87
C PHE A 58 12.26 -0.09 8.02
N TRP A 59 11.09 -0.71 7.82
CA TRP A 59 9.97 -0.03 7.17
C TRP A 59 9.42 1.13 8.00
N ALA A 60 9.31 0.98 9.32
CA ALA A 60 8.86 2.04 10.21
C ALA A 60 9.83 3.25 10.25
N ILE A 61 11.14 2.99 10.23
CA ILE A 61 12.17 4.05 10.24
C ILE A 61 12.27 4.74 8.87
N GLY A 62 12.03 4.00 7.78
CA GLY A 62 12.14 4.52 6.41
C GLY A 62 13.55 5.04 6.10
N ILE A 63 14.58 4.31 6.54
CA ILE A 63 15.98 4.59 6.18
C ILE A 63 16.33 3.97 4.83
N TRP A 64 15.79 2.79 4.54
CA TRP A 64 15.91 2.08 3.27
C TRP A 64 14.60 2.17 2.49
N SER A 65 14.69 2.00 1.17
CA SER A 65 13.49 1.84 0.34
C SER A 65 12.77 0.53 0.71
N ILE A 66 11.45 0.50 0.52
CA ILE A 66 10.63 -0.67 0.85
C ILE A 66 11.18 -1.94 0.19
N GLY A 67 11.59 -1.84 -1.08
CA GLY A 67 12.16 -2.96 -1.84
C GLY A 67 13.54 -3.39 -1.34
N MET A 68 14.39 -2.46 -0.94
CA MET A 68 15.72 -2.79 -0.40
C MET A 68 15.62 -3.54 0.93
N THR A 69 14.71 -3.12 1.82
CA THR A 69 14.41 -3.86 3.06
C THR A 69 13.87 -5.27 2.76
N ALA A 70 12.98 -5.41 1.78
CA ALA A 70 12.44 -6.72 1.39
C ALA A 70 13.52 -7.66 0.84
N ILE A 71 14.40 -7.16 -0.05
CA ILE A 71 15.53 -7.94 -0.59
C ILE A 71 16.47 -8.36 0.54
N ALA A 72 16.80 -7.45 1.47
CA ALA A 72 17.64 -7.76 2.62
C ALA A 72 17.00 -8.82 3.53
N PHE A 73 15.69 -8.74 3.78
CA PHE A 73 14.96 -9.76 4.53
C PHE A 73 15.10 -11.14 3.90
N PHE A 74 14.84 -11.28 2.60
CA PHE A 74 14.96 -12.56 1.90
C PHE A 74 16.40 -13.06 1.84
N PHE A 75 17.35 -12.15 1.63
CA PHE A 75 18.78 -12.47 1.63
C PHE A 75 19.24 -13.04 2.97
N VAL A 76 18.93 -12.36 4.08
CA VAL A 76 19.31 -12.82 5.42
C VAL A 76 18.58 -14.13 5.76
N ALA A 77 17.30 -14.26 5.41
CA ALA A 77 16.55 -15.49 5.64
C ALA A 77 17.19 -16.72 4.96
N ALA A 78 17.64 -16.54 3.71
CA ALA A 78 18.25 -17.61 2.93
C ALA A 78 19.69 -17.92 3.38
N VAL A 79 20.52 -16.89 3.62
CA VAL A 79 21.93 -17.06 4.02
C VAL A 79 22.05 -17.67 5.42
N MET A 80 21.16 -17.29 6.32
CA MET A 80 21.15 -17.80 7.70
C MET A 80 20.38 -19.11 7.86
N ASP A 81 19.91 -19.71 6.75
CA ASP A 81 19.14 -20.95 6.71
C ASP A 81 18.01 -21.00 7.76
N VAL A 82 17.19 -19.93 7.79
CA VAL A 82 16.10 -19.81 8.77
C VAL A 82 15.00 -20.84 8.47
N GLN A 83 14.78 -21.12 7.20
CA GLN A 83 13.86 -22.13 6.67
C GLN A 83 14.33 -22.56 5.27
N PRO A 84 13.85 -23.70 4.74
CA PRO A 84 14.13 -24.08 3.37
C PRO A 84 13.74 -22.97 2.37
N PRO A 85 14.51 -22.72 1.29
CA PRO A 85 14.20 -21.70 0.30
C PRO A 85 12.77 -21.83 -0.29
N ALA A 86 12.29 -23.06 -0.45
CA ALA A 86 10.92 -23.32 -0.90
C ALA A 86 9.86 -22.69 0.02
N VAL A 87 10.11 -22.66 1.33
CA VAL A 87 9.22 -22.04 2.33
C VAL A 87 9.39 -20.52 2.31
N ILE A 88 10.63 -20.04 2.33
CA ILE A 88 10.96 -18.60 2.32
C ILE A 88 10.31 -17.89 1.12
N PHE A 89 10.38 -18.50 -0.06
CA PHE A 89 9.88 -17.90 -1.31
C PHE A 89 8.47 -18.37 -1.71
N SER A 90 7.80 -19.19 -0.90
CA SER A 90 6.47 -19.76 -1.20
C SER A 90 5.40 -18.71 -1.58
N GLY A 91 5.48 -17.51 -0.98
CA GLY A 91 4.58 -16.40 -1.29
C GLY A 91 4.59 -15.97 -2.75
N PHE A 92 5.73 -16.09 -3.45
CA PHE A 92 5.86 -15.75 -4.87
C PHE A 92 5.15 -16.75 -5.80
N SER A 93 4.90 -17.98 -5.33
CA SER A 93 4.15 -19.00 -6.07
C SER A 93 2.65 -19.03 -5.74
N SER A 94 2.18 -18.21 -4.80
CA SER A 94 0.76 -18.20 -4.40
C SER A 94 -0.16 -17.77 -5.55
N LYS A 95 -1.39 -18.28 -5.57
CA LYS A 95 -2.39 -17.87 -6.57
C LYS A 95 -2.76 -16.40 -6.40
N ALA A 96 -2.79 -15.93 -5.15
CA ALA A 96 -3.03 -14.53 -4.82
C ALA A 96 -2.00 -13.59 -5.49
N MET A 97 -0.71 -13.96 -5.47
CA MET A 97 0.34 -13.17 -6.13
C MET A 97 0.11 -13.02 -7.64
N TRP A 98 -0.23 -14.13 -8.32
CA TRP A 98 -0.47 -14.11 -9.76
C TRP A 98 -1.75 -13.38 -10.16
N LEU A 99 -2.81 -13.47 -9.36
CA LEU A 99 -4.02 -12.68 -9.54
C LEU A 99 -3.71 -11.17 -9.51
N VAL A 100 -2.87 -10.75 -8.57
CA VAL A 100 -2.45 -9.35 -8.42
C VAL A 100 -1.59 -8.91 -9.59
N PHE A 101 -0.64 -9.75 -10.01
CA PHE A 101 0.19 -9.46 -11.17
C PHE A 101 -0.68 -9.18 -12.41
N GLY A 102 -1.68 -10.05 -12.68
CA GLY A 102 -2.64 -9.84 -13.77
C GLY A 102 -3.44 -8.54 -13.62
N GLY A 103 -3.95 -8.26 -12.42
CA GLY A 103 -4.64 -7.01 -12.12
C GLY A 103 -3.78 -5.77 -12.35
N LEU A 104 -2.51 -5.80 -11.92
CA LEU A 104 -1.57 -4.71 -12.09
C LEU A 104 -1.29 -4.45 -13.58
N VAL A 105 -1.09 -5.50 -14.37
CA VAL A 105 -0.91 -5.39 -15.84
C VAL A 105 -2.12 -4.72 -16.48
N ILE A 106 -3.35 -5.12 -16.12
CA ILE A 106 -4.59 -4.49 -16.59
C ILE A 106 -4.62 -3.02 -16.16
N GLY A 107 -4.31 -2.73 -14.90
CA GLY A 107 -4.27 -1.36 -14.37
C GLY A 107 -3.30 -0.45 -15.11
N VAL A 108 -2.10 -0.95 -15.43
CA VAL A 108 -1.11 -0.24 -16.24
C VAL A 108 -1.62 -0.01 -17.66
N ALA A 109 -2.23 -1.03 -18.29
CA ALA A 109 -2.80 -0.89 -19.64
C ALA A 109 -3.94 0.15 -19.68
N VAL A 110 -4.81 0.17 -18.67
CA VAL A 110 -5.89 1.16 -18.54
C VAL A 110 -5.33 2.57 -18.38
N GLY A 111 -4.24 2.71 -17.60
CA GLY A 111 -3.51 3.97 -17.46
C GLY A 111 -2.88 4.43 -18.77
N HIS A 112 -2.16 3.54 -19.45
CA HIS A 112 -1.45 3.84 -20.70
C HIS A 112 -2.39 4.17 -21.87
N THR A 113 -3.53 3.49 -21.98
CA THR A 113 -4.55 3.75 -23.02
C THR A 113 -5.36 5.02 -22.74
N GLY A 114 -5.31 5.55 -21.53
CA GLY A 114 -6.16 6.65 -21.08
C GLY A 114 -7.63 6.27 -20.92
N LEU A 115 -7.98 4.97 -20.97
CA LEU A 115 -9.35 4.48 -20.82
C LEU A 115 -9.97 4.93 -19.49
N GLY A 116 -9.22 4.81 -18.39
CA GLY A 116 -9.68 5.25 -17.07
C GLY A 116 -10.05 6.74 -17.04
N ALA A 117 -9.26 7.58 -17.72
CA ALA A 117 -9.51 9.02 -17.78
C ALA A 117 -10.73 9.36 -18.65
N ARG A 118 -10.95 8.63 -19.75
CA ARG A 118 -12.15 8.78 -20.59
C ARG A 118 -13.41 8.37 -19.84
N MET A 119 -13.38 7.22 -19.14
CA MET A 119 -14.49 6.75 -18.32
C MET A 119 -14.79 7.72 -17.17
N ALA A 120 -13.76 8.12 -16.41
CA ALA A 120 -13.90 9.08 -15.33
C ALA A 120 -14.54 10.38 -15.81
N ARG A 121 -14.03 10.99 -16.89
CA ARG A 121 -14.62 12.22 -17.45
C ARG A 121 -16.08 12.02 -17.85
N SER A 122 -16.39 10.95 -18.60
CA SER A 122 -17.76 10.68 -19.05
C SER A 122 -18.73 10.50 -17.88
N MET A 123 -18.31 9.83 -16.81
CA MET A 123 -19.16 9.60 -15.64
C MET A 123 -19.33 10.87 -14.81
N VAL A 124 -18.23 11.62 -14.58
CA VAL A 124 -18.23 12.87 -13.81
C VAL A 124 -19.06 13.96 -14.49
N THR A 125 -19.08 14.02 -15.83
CA THR A 125 -19.91 15.00 -16.56
C THR A 125 -21.41 14.74 -16.47
N ARG A 126 -21.82 13.55 -16.02
CA ARG A 126 -23.24 13.16 -15.86
C ARG A 126 -23.74 13.29 -14.42
N LEU A 127 -22.91 13.81 -13.52
CA LEU A 127 -23.29 14.00 -12.13
C LEU A 127 -24.29 15.14 -11.98
N GLY A 128 -25.17 15.01 -10.98
CA GLY A 128 -26.20 16.01 -10.69
C GLY A 128 -25.63 17.33 -10.17
N HIS A 129 -26.53 18.28 -9.88
CA HIS A 129 -26.16 19.66 -9.53
C HIS A 129 -26.04 19.91 -8.02
N SER A 130 -26.49 18.99 -7.16
CA SER A 130 -26.36 19.14 -5.70
C SER A 130 -25.02 18.60 -5.21
N TYR A 131 -24.47 19.22 -4.16
CA TYR A 131 -23.19 18.81 -3.57
C TYR A 131 -23.21 17.34 -3.15
N LEU A 132 -24.28 16.89 -2.49
CA LEU A 132 -24.43 15.50 -2.07
C LEU A 132 -24.47 14.54 -3.28
N ALA A 133 -25.20 14.88 -4.33
CA ALA A 133 -25.27 14.05 -5.54
C ALA A 133 -23.89 13.89 -6.20
N ILE A 134 -23.05 14.92 -6.13
CA ILE A 134 -21.67 14.85 -6.67
C ILE A 134 -20.79 13.96 -5.82
N ILE A 135 -20.83 14.09 -4.49
CA ILE A 135 -20.04 13.23 -3.61
C ILE A 135 -20.44 11.75 -3.79
N LEU A 136 -21.73 11.46 -3.86
CA LEU A 136 -22.22 10.11 -4.16
C LEU A 136 -21.81 9.65 -5.56
N GLY A 137 -21.86 10.55 -6.54
CA GLY A 137 -21.37 10.33 -7.90
C GLY A 137 -19.90 9.96 -7.97
N ILE A 138 -19.05 10.72 -7.29
CA ILE A 138 -17.62 10.46 -7.12
C ILE A 138 -17.43 9.09 -6.48
N ALA A 139 -18.23 8.74 -5.46
CA ALA A 139 -18.14 7.43 -4.81
C ALA A 139 -18.39 6.28 -5.80
N VAL A 140 -19.44 6.38 -6.62
CA VAL A 140 -19.74 5.40 -7.66
C VAL A 140 -18.61 5.32 -8.69
N VAL A 141 -18.07 6.45 -9.14
CA VAL A 141 -16.92 6.47 -10.08
C VAL A 141 -15.70 5.79 -9.48
N CYS A 142 -15.35 6.09 -8.22
CA CYS A 142 -14.22 5.49 -7.53
C CYS A 142 -14.37 3.97 -7.40
N MET A 143 -15.58 3.51 -7.08
CA MET A 143 -15.92 2.09 -6.97
C MET A 143 -15.77 1.38 -8.31
N VAL A 144 -16.40 1.89 -9.38
CA VAL A 144 -16.33 1.30 -10.72
C VAL A 144 -14.89 1.25 -11.23
N LEU A 145 -14.14 2.34 -11.07
CA LEU A 145 -12.73 2.36 -11.47
C LEU A 145 -11.86 1.45 -10.60
N GLY A 146 -12.27 1.13 -9.36
CA GLY A 146 -11.56 0.18 -8.50
C GLY A 146 -11.49 -1.23 -9.07
N PHE A 147 -12.54 -1.67 -9.77
CA PHE A 147 -12.53 -2.98 -10.46
C PHE A 147 -11.58 -3.00 -11.65
N LEU A 148 -11.38 -1.85 -12.30
CA LEU A 148 -10.59 -1.72 -13.52
C LEU A 148 -9.12 -1.38 -13.25
N MET A 149 -8.87 -0.59 -12.21
CA MET A 149 -7.58 0.00 -11.92
C MET A 149 -7.20 -0.25 -10.46
N PRO A 150 -6.48 -1.35 -10.17
CA PRO A 150 -6.18 -1.78 -8.80
C PRO A 150 -5.22 -0.85 -8.04
N SER A 151 -4.61 0.14 -8.71
CA SER A 151 -3.79 1.14 -8.02
C SER A 151 -4.66 2.26 -7.45
N SER A 152 -4.85 2.29 -6.13
CA SER A 152 -5.52 3.39 -5.42
C SER A 152 -4.82 4.73 -5.64
N MET A 153 -3.49 4.76 -5.56
CA MET A 153 -2.71 5.97 -5.83
C MET A 153 -2.87 6.44 -7.28
N GLY A 154 -2.84 5.52 -8.24
CA GLY A 154 -3.05 5.87 -9.65
C GLY A 154 -4.45 6.42 -9.92
N ARG A 155 -5.49 5.87 -9.27
CA ARG A 155 -6.85 6.40 -9.33
C ARG A 155 -6.96 7.80 -8.72
N ILE A 156 -6.29 8.07 -7.59
CA ILE A 156 -6.27 9.40 -6.97
C ILE A 156 -5.62 10.43 -7.92
N VAL A 157 -4.44 10.11 -8.48
CA VAL A 157 -3.74 11.00 -9.42
C VAL A 157 -4.60 11.31 -10.65
N LEU A 158 -5.39 10.34 -11.12
CA LEU A 158 -6.30 10.50 -12.24
C LEU A 158 -7.54 11.33 -11.90
N LEU A 159 -8.18 11.06 -10.76
CA LEU A 159 -9.49 11.60 -10.40
C LEU A 159 -9.41 13.00 -9.80
N VAL A 160 -8.41 13.30 -8.96
CA VAL A 160 -8.27 14.61 -8.30
C VAL A 160 -8.34 15.78 -9.29
N PRO A 161 -7.56 15.83 -10.39
CA PRO A 161 -7.65 16.95 -11.34
C PRO A 161 -9.01 17.04 -12.03
N ILE A 162 -9.67 15.91 -12.28
CA ILE A 162 -11.02 15.88 -12.88
C ILE A 162 -12.05 16.47 -11.90
N VAL A 163 -11.96 16.10 -10.63
CA VAL A 163 -12.86 16.59 -9.58
C VAL A 163 -12.60 18.06 -9.27
N MET A 164 -11.35 18.53 -9.30
CA MET A 164 -11.03 19.95 -9.17
C MET A 164 -11.66 20.77 -10.30
N ALA A 165 -11.55 20.31 -11.55
CA ALA A 165 -12.18 20.96 -12.69
C ALA A 165 -13.72 20.97 -12.58
N LEU A 166 -14.33 19.88 -12.08
CA LEU A 166 -15.77 19.84 -11.80
C LEU A 166 -16.16 20.84 -10.71
N ALA A 167 -15.38 20.91 -9.62
CA ALA A 167 -15.64 21.82 -8.51
C ALA A 167 -15.65 23.29 -8.96
N GLU A 168 -14.69 23.67 -9.80
CA GLU A 168 -14.62 25.02 -10.38
C GLU A 168 -15.82 25.30 -11.29
N LYS A 169 -16.20 24.34 -12.16
CA LYS A 169 -17.38 24.46 -13.04
C LYS A 169 -18.68 24.64 -12.24
N MET A 170 -18.74 24.05 -11.05
CA MET A 170 -19.85 24.14 -10.11
C MET A 170 -19.89 25.44 -9.30
N GLY A 171 -18.93 26.35 -9.51
CA GLY A 171 -18.83 27.63 -8.79
C GLY A 171 -18.11 27.54 -7.44
N TYR A 172 -17.48 26.42 -7.10
CA TYR A 172 -16.65 26.33 -5.90
C TYR A 172 -15.24 26.84 -6.18
N ALA A 173 -14.92 28.02 -5.63
CA ALA A 173 -13.58 28.59 -5.71
C ALA A 173 -12.52 27.63 -5.12
N ARG A 174 -11.31 27.64 -5.69
CA ARG A 174 -10.17 26.89 -5.15
C ARG A 174 -9.93 27.28 -3.68
N GLY A 175 -9.72 26.27 -2.83
CA GLY A 175 -9.52 26.46 -1.40
C GLY A 175 -10.82 26.67 -0.59
N SER A 176 -11.98 26.81 -1.24
CA SER A 176 -13.26 26.81 -0.53
C SER A 176 -13.54 25.45 0.13
N ARG A 177 -14.42 25.45 1.14
CA ARG A 177 -14.81 24.22 1.86
C ARG A 177 -15.40 23.17 0.91
N GLY A 178 -16.21 23.59 -0.07
CA GLY A 178 -16.81 22.69 -1.06
C GLY A 178 -15.76 22.10 -2.01
N HIS A 179 -14.85 22.91 -2.54
CA HIS A 179 -13.76 22.45 -3.39
C HIS A 179 -12.86 21.44 -2.64
N THR A 180 -12.38 21.82 -1.46
CA THR A 180 -11.52 20.96 -0.62
C THR A 180 -12.25 19.69 -0.19
N GLY A 181 -13.53 19.79 0.16
CA GLY A 181 -14.36 18.65 0.52
C GLY A 181 -14.50 17.61 -0.60
N MET A 182 -14.69 18.04 -1.85
CA MET A 182 -14.75 17.12 -2.99
C MET A 182 -13.41 16.41 -3.26
N VAL A 183 -12.29 17.13 -3.14
CA VAL A 183 -10.94 16.53 -3.31
C VAL A 183 -10.64 15.53 -2.20
N LEU A 184 -10.92 15.90 -0.94
CA LEU A 184 -10.75 14.99 0.21
C LEU A 184 -11.65 13.77 0.10
N ALA A 185 -12.92 13.96 -0.27
CA ALA A 185 -13.84 12.85 -0.49
C ALA A 185 -13.32 11.90 -1.58
N THR A 186 -12.81 12.44 -2.69
CA THR A 186 -12.21 11.62 -3.76
C THR A 186 -11.06 10.76 -3.23
N ALA A 187 -10.14 11.35 -2.45
CA ALA A 187 -9.00 10.62 -1.89
C ALA A 187 -9.46 9.53 -0.90
N LEU A 188 -10.34 9.87 0.04
CA LEU A 188 -10.83 8.94 1.06
C LEU A 188 -11.67 7.81 0.44
N ILE A 189 -12.61 8.14 -0.45
CA ILE A 189 -13.47 7.12 -1.08
C ILE A 189 -12.65 6.21 -2.01
N THR A 190 -11.66 6.74 -2.73
CA THR A 190 -10.77 5.90 -3.56
C THR A 190 -10.01 4.88 -2.70
N PHE A 191 -9.54 5.31 -1.53
CA PHE A 191 -8.83 4.43 -0.60
C PHE A 191 -9.76 3.39 0.03
N THR A 192 -10.92 3.80 0.55
CA THR A 192 -11.88 2.89 1.20
C THR A 192 -12.51 1.91 0.21
N SER A 193 -12.85 2.36 -1.01
CA SER A 193 -13.40 1.47 -2.05
C SER A 193 -12.41 0.41 -2.54
N ALA A 194 -11.10 0.64 -2.33
CA ALA A 194 -10.08 -0.37 -2.60
C ALA A 194 -10.14 -1.54 -1.59
N GLY A 195 -10.62 -1.31 -0.36
CA GLY A 195 -10.65 -2.32 0.69
C GLY A 195 -11.53 -3.52 0.37
N THR A 196 -12.59 -3.32 -0.41
CA THR A 196 -13.57 -4.37 -0.79
C THR A 196 -13.18 -5.11 -2.08
N ILE A 197 -12.08 -4.72 -2.73
CA ILE A 197 -11.64 -5.28 -4.00
C ILE A 197 -10.26 -5.90 -3.79
N LEU A 198 -10.18 -7.24 -3.84
CA LEU A 198 -8.99 -8.00 -3.46
C LEU A 198 -7.67 -7.48 -4.07
N PRO A 199 -7.55 -7.25 -5.40
CA PRO A 199 -6.30 -6.75 -5.98
C PRO A 199 -6.06 -5.25 -5.74
N ALA A 200 -7.02 -4.51 -5.21
CA ALA A 200 -6.94 -3.05 -5.11
C ALA A 200 -6.22 -2.54 -3.84
N LEU A 201 -5.93 -3.42 -2.88
CA LEU A 201 -5.29 -3.05 -1.63
C LEU A 201 -4.27 -4.11 -1.15
N VAL A 202 -3.04 -3.65 -0.88
CA VAL A 202 -1.91 -4.50 -0.46
C VAL A 202 -2.22 -5.38 0.75
N PRO A 203 -2.82 -4.86 1.85
CA PRO A 203 -3.31 -5.69 2.95
C PRO A 203 -4.21 -6.87 2.55
N GLY A 204 -5.15 -6.69 1.62
CA GLY A 204 -6.06 -7.75 1.19
C GLY A 204 -5.32 -8.89 0.48
N ILE A 205 -4.31 -8.53 -0.30
CA ILE A 205 -3.42 -9.48 -0.99
C ILE A 205 -2.59 -10.28 0.01
N ALA A 206 -1.99 -9.58 0.98
CA ALA A 206 -1.18 -10.21 2.03
C ALA A 206 -2.04 -11.21 2.83
N LEU A 207 -3.27 -10.82 3.20
CA LEU A 207 -4.22 -11.70 3.87
C LEU A 207 -4.53 -12.94 3.03
N ALA A 208 -4.85 -12.77 1.74
CA ALA A 208 -5.20 -13.90 0.89
C ALA A 208 -4.04 -14.88 0.68
N GLY A 209 -2.81 -14.36 0.48
CA GLY A 209 -1.61 -15.20 0.36
C GLY A 209 -1.28 -15.93 1.66
N LEU A 210 -1.42 -15.28 2.82
CA LEU A 210 -1.22 -15.91 4.13
C LEU A 210 -2.28 -16.98 4.41
N ALA A 211 -3.54 -16.72 4.08
CA ALA A 211 -4.62 -17.69 4.27
C ALA A 211 -4.44 -18.95 3.41
N GLU A 212 -3.98 -18.78 2.17
CA GLU A 212 -3.66 -19.90 1.28
C GLU A 212 -2.49 -20.72 1.84
N ASN A 213 -1.40 -20.07 2.25
CA ASN A 213 -0.20 -20.75 2.71
C ASN A 213 -0.34 -21.40 4.09
N LEU A 214 -1.05 -20.75 5.04
CA LEU A 214 -1.15 -21.22 6.42
C LEU A 214 -2.34 -22.17 6.64
N TYR A 215 -3.45 -21.96 5.93
CA TYR A 215 -4.72 -22.64 6.18
C TYR A 215 -5.28 -23.36 4.96
N GLY A 216 -4.62 -23.29 3.79
CA GLY A 216 -5.14 -23.83 2.54
C GLY A 216 -6.41 -23.11 2.04
N MET A 217 -6.73 -21.95 2.62
CA MET A 217 -7.94 -21.18 2.28
C MET A 217 -7.66 -20.27 1.09
N THR A 218 -8.32 -20.53 -0.03
CA THR A 218 -8.25 -19.66 -1.21
C THR A 218 -9.46 -18.76 -1.28
N PHE A 219 -9.25 -17.44 -1.26
CA PHE A 219 -10.32 -16.49 -1.51
C PHE A 219 -10.50 -16.28 -3.01
N THR A 220 -11.70 -16.56 -3.51
CA THR A 220 -12.08 -16.09 -4.84
C THR A 220 -12.40 -14.60 -4.81
N TYR A 221 -12.31 -13.96 -5.99
CA TYR A 221 -12.65 -12.54 -6.13
C TYR A 221 -14.05 -12.20 -5.61
N GLY A 222 -15.03 -13.09 -5.85
CA GLY A 222 -16.41 -12.89 -5.43
C GLY A 222 -16.66 -13.13 -3.94
N GLU A 223 -15.90 -14.03 -3.30
CA GLU A 223 -15.97 -14.24 -1.85
C GLU A 223 -15.37 -13.07 -1.09
N TYR A 224 -14.24 -12.54 -1.56
CA TYR A 224 -13.60 -11.39 -0.92
C TYR A 224 -14.48 -10.13 -0.99
N LEU A 225 -15.25 -9.96 -2.07
CA LEU A 225 -16.19 -8.83 -2.20
C LEU A 225 -17.34 -8.87 -1.18
N LYS A 226 -17.61 -10.02 -0.57
CA LYS A 226 -18.70 -10.21 0.42
C LYS A 226 -18.24 -10.00 1.86
N LEU A 227 -16.93 -9.94 2.12
CA LEU A 227 -16.34 -9.68 3.43
C LEU A 227 -16.41 -8.18 3.76
#